data_AF-A0A380DPH4-F1
#
_entry.id   AF-A0A380DPH4-F1
#
_cell.length_a   1.000
_cell.length_b   1.000
_cell.length_c   1.000
_cell.angle_alpha   90.00
_cell.angle_beta   90.00
_cell.angle_gamma   90.00
#
_symmetry.space_group_name_H-M   'P 1'
#
loop_
_entity.id
_entity.type
_entity.pdbx_description
1 polymer ?
#
loop_
_entity_poly.entity_id
_entity_poly.type
_entity_poly.pdbx_seq_one_letter_code
_entity_poly.pdbx_strand_id
1 'polypeptide(L)'
;MFADKNMPLAIDASKNEPSLADMQQSALSKLERNKKGFFLMVEGASIDKSAHSNDITGVMSEMEGFEKAFDDAIQYAKKHKDTLVVATADHSTGGLTIGKDKGYEWNPQPIKSMKHSGSYMTEKMAKGEDPEKVINEGYGFEFSQDDMKKVKKRIKVAKIT
;
A
#
# COMPACT_ATOMS: atom_id res chain seq x y z
N MET A 1 8.37 18.00 5.30
CA MET A 1 7.08 17.43 4.87
C MET A 1 7.25 17.01 3.41
N PHE A 2 6.91 15.77 3.07
CA PHE A 2 7.17 15.19 1.73
C PHE A 2 5.94 15.23 0.80
N ALA A 3 4.74 15.47 1.36
CA ALA A 3 3.50 15.66 0.59
C ALA A 3 2.56 16.63 1.34
N ASP A 4 1.61 17.23 0.62
CA ASP A 4 0.60 18.15 1.19
C ASP A 4 -0.43 17.43 2.07
N LYS A 5 -0.70 16.16 1.78
CA LYS A 5 -1.61 15.30 2.54
C LYS A 5 -0.92 13.96 2.84
N ASN A 6 -1.42 12.89 2.24
CA ASN A 6 -0.80 11.58 2.32
C ASN A 6 0.34 11.50 1.30
N MET A 7 1.40 10.80 1.67
CA MET A 7 2.34 10.30 0.67
C MET A 7 1.62 9.33 -0.28
N PRO A 8 2.07 9.21 -1.53
CA PRO A 8 1.50 8.23 -2.46
C PRO A 8 1.64 6.81 -1.90
N LEU A 9 0.73 5.92 -2.31
CA LEU A 9 0.85 4.50 -1.98
C LEU A 9 2.14 3.93 -2.56
N ALA A 10 2.76 2.95 -1.90
CA ALA A 10 4.03 2.36 -2.27
C ALA A 10 4.07 1.90 -3.74
N ILE A 11 2.97 1.31 -4.23
CA ILE A 11 2.85 0.87 -5.63
C ILE A 11 2.77 2.02 -6.65
N ASP A 12 2.27 3.19 -6.24
CA ASP A 12 2.07 4.36 -7.11
C ASP A 12 3.13 5.45 -6.89
N ALA A 13 4.02 5.28 -5.91
CA ALA A 13 5.03 6.25 -5.56
C ALA A 13 6.09 6.38 -6.66
N SER A 14 6.48 7.63 -6.96
CA SER A 14 7.61 7.88 -7.83
C SER A 14 8.93 7.56 -7.12
N LYS A 15 9.99 7.30 -7.87
CA LYS A 15 11.35 7.05 -7.33
C LYS A 15 11.95 8.24 -6.56
N ASN A 16 11.38 9.44 -6.69
CA ASN A 16 11.85 10.63 -6.01
C ASN A 16 11.22 10.81 -4.62
N GLU A 17 10.18 10.05 -4.29
CA GLU A 17 9.55 10.05 -2.98
C GLU A 17 10.30 9.12 -2.03
N PRO A 18 10.58 9.53 -0.78
CA PRO A 18 11.23 8.62 0.16
C PRO A 18 10.27 7.51 0.58
N SER A 19 10.75 6.27 0.63
CA SER A 19 9.97 5.17 1.21
C SER A 19 9.89 5.27 2.73
N LEU A 20 8.98 4.50 3.35
CA LEU A 20 8.91 4.38 4.81
C LEU A 20 10.27 3.95 5.41
N ALA A 21 10.93 3.00 4.76
CA ALA A 21 12.27 2.55 5.13
C ALA A 21 13.31 3.68 5.02
N ASP A 22 13.30 4.48 3.95
CA ASP A 22 14.24 5.60 3.79
C ASP A 22 14.07 6.65 4.90
N MET A 23 12.81 6.96 5.25
CA MET A 23 12.49 7.87 6.34
C MET A 23 12.94 7.30 7.69
N GLN A 24 12.70 6.01 7.96
CA GLN A 24 13.18 5.33 9.16
C GLN A 24 14.70 5.37 9.27
N GLN A 25 15.43 5.04 8.19
CA GLN A 25 16.89 5.08 8.17
C GLN A 25 17.43 6.49 8.45
N SER A 26 16.79 7.50 7.86
CA SER A 26 17.13 8.91 8.14
C SER A 26 16.95 9.25 9.62
N ALA A 27 15.86 8.81 10.24
CA ALA A 27 15.60 9.00 11.66
C ALA A 27 16.63 8.27 12.54
N LEU A 28 16.89 7.00 12.28
CA LEU A 28 17.86 6.18 13.00
C LEU A 28 19.26 6.81 12.97
N SER A 29 19.72 7.28 11.80
CA SER A 29 21.05 7.90 11.63
C SER A 29 21.29 9.16 12.48
N LYS A 30 20.20 9.81 12.91
CA LYS A 30 20.22 10.98 13.79
C LYS A 30 20.06 10.57 15.25
N LEU A 31 19.10 9.70 15.53
CA LEU A 31 18.74 9.28 16.89
C LEU A 31 19.85 8.46 17.56
N GLU A 32 20.55 7.61 16.80
CA GLU A 32 21.63 6.75 17.32
C GLU A 32 22.82 7.53 17.90
N ARG A 33 22.93 8.82 17.58
CA ARG A 33 23.99 9.70 18.11
C ARG A 33 23.78 10.01 19.58
N ASN A 34 22.56 9.88 20.10
CA ASN A 34 22.25 10.10 21.51
C ASN A 34 22.71 8.91 22.37
N LYS A 35 23.71 9.14 23.22
CA LYS A 35 24.25 8.11 24.12
C LYS A 35 23.30 7.68 25.25
N LYS A 36 22.20 8.41 25.47
CA LYS A 36 21.16 8.04 26.43
C LYS A 36 20.07 7.11 25.84
N GLY A 37 20.21 6.70 24.58
CA GLY A 37 19.20 5.94 23.86
C GLY A 37 18.15 6.83 23.20
N PHE A 38 17.14 6.19 22.59
CA PHE A 38 16.05 6.87 21.90
C PHE A 38 14.77 6.04 21.91
N PHE A 39 13.66 6.69 21.60
CA PHE A 39 12.41 6.06 21.22
C PHE A 39 12.08 6.49 19.79
N LEU A 40 11.69 5.54 18.95
CA LEU A 40 11.27 5.78 17.58
C LEU A 40 10.00 4.98 17.31
N MET A 41 8.99 5.66 16.77
CA MET A 41 7.76 5.05 16.27
C MET A 41 7.74 5.20 14.75
N VAL A 42 7.44 4.12 14.04
CA VAL A 42 7.35 4.06 12.58
C VAL A 42 6.01 3.41 12.25
N GLU A 43 5.22 4.05 11.39
CA GLU A 43 3.85 3.67 11.11
C GLU A 43 3.63 3.42 9.62
N GLY A 44 3.16 2.23 9.27
CA GLY A 44 2.67 1.88 7.93
C GLY A 44 1.22 2.34 7.70
N ALA A 45 0.96 3.64 7.85
CA ALA A 45 -0.40 4.19 7.95
C ALA A 45 -1.32 3.92 6.75
N SER A 46 -0.76 3.64 5.58
CA SER A 46 -1.53 3.44 4.34
C SER A 46 -2.04 2.01 4.14
N ILE A 47 -1.61 1.06 4.98
CA ILE A 47 -2.20 -0.30 5.04
C ILE A 47 -3.70 -0.19 5.36
N ASP A 48 -4.02 0.58 6.41
CA ASP A 48 -5.40 0.85 6.84
C ASP A 48 -6.23 1.55 5.75
N LYS A 49 -5.69 2.62 5.17
CA LYS A 49 -6.37 3.40 4.10
C LYS A 49 -6.71 2.53 2.89
N SER A 50 -5.79 1.65 2.50
CA SER A 50 -6.02 0.72 1.39
C SER A 50 -7.07 -0.33 1.76
N ALA A 51 -7.04 -0.84 2.99
CA ALA A 51 -8.02 -1.80 3.49
C ALA A 51 -9.43 -1.20 3.60
N HIS A 52 -9.58 0.07 3.99
CA HIS A 52 -10.86 0.78 3.98
C HIS A 52 -11.52 0.84 2.59
N SER A 53 -10.69 0.89 1.55
CA SER A 53 -11.15 0.88 0.15
C SER A 53 -11.33 -0.53 -0.43
N ASN A 54 -11.08 -1.58 0.37
CA ASN A 54 -10.99 -2.98 -0.07
C ASN A 54 -10.01 -3.18 -1.24
N ASP A 55 -8.93 -2.40 -1.25
CA ASP A 55 -7.90 -2.43 -2.29
C ASP A 55 -6.76 -3.37 -1.87
N ILE A 56 -6.86 -4.65 -2.25
CA ILE A 56 -5.85 -5.66 -1.91
C ILE A 56 -4.48 -5.33 -2.53
N THR A 57 -4.45 -4.63 -3.66
CA THR A 57 -3.21 -4.17 -4.30
C THR A 57 -2.50 -3.15 -3.42
N GLY A 58 -3.25 -2.13 -2.97
CA GLY A 58 -2.76 -1.13 -2.03
C GLY A 58 -2.27 -1.78 -0.75
N VAL A 59 -3.10 -2.63 -0.12
CA VAL A 59 -2.75 -3.32 1.14
C VAL A 59 -1.45 -4.11 1.01
N MET A 60 -1.30 -4.96 -0.01
CA MET A 60 -0.11 -5.80 -0.15
C MET A 60 1.14 -4.98 -0.46
N SER A 61 1.02 -3.90 -1.25
CA SER A 61 2.16 -3.01 -1.53
C SER A 61 2.61 -2.22 -0.30
N GLU A 62 1.67 -1.76 0.52
CA GLU A 62 1.98 -1.08 1.77
C GLU A 62 2.56 -2.03 2.82
N MET A 63 2.06 -3.27 2.87
CA MET A 63 2.64 -4.32 3.70
C MET A 63 4.10 -4.62 3.31
N GLU A 64 4.43 -4.67 2.02
CA GLU A 64 5.82 -4.82 1.54
C GLU A 64 6.70 -3.63 1.97
N GLY A 65 6.18 -2.41 1.85
CA GLY A 65 6.86 -1.20 2.34
C GLY A 65 7.14 -1.23 3.85
N PHE A 66 6.15 -1.68 4.64
CA PHE A 66 6.31 -1.88 6.09
C PHE A 66 7.26 -3.02 6.43
N GLU A 67 7.19 -4.14 5.72
CA GLU A 67 8.11 -5.28 5.88
C GLU A 67 9.56 -4.83 5.72
N LYS A 68 9.87 -4.01 4.71
CA LYS A 68 11.22 -3.47 4.51
C LYS A 68 11.69 -2.62 5.71
N ALA A 69 10.82 -1.74 6.22
CA ALA A 69 11.14 -0.95 7.41
C ALA A 69 11.32 -1.84 8.65
N PHE A 70 10.51 -2.89 8.79
CA PHE A 70 10.62 -3.83 9.88
C PHE A 70 11.91 -4.65 9.82
N ASP A 71 12.29 -5.21 8.65
CA ASP A 71 13.56 -5.92 8.50
C ASP A 71 14.74 -4.98 8.83
N ASP A 72 14.73 -3.76 8.33
CA ASP A 72 15.73 -2.74 8.65
C ASP A 72 15.86 -2.51 10.17
N ALA A 73 14.74 -2.44 10.90
CA ALA A 73 14.73 -2.31 12.37
C ALA A 73 15.30 -3.56 13.06
N ILE A 74 14.98 -4.75 12.55
CA ILE A 74 15.54 -6.02 13.04
C ILE A 74 17.05 -6.09 12.79
N GLN A 75 17.53 -5.67 11.60
CA GLN A 75 18.96 -5.61 11.30
C GLN A 75 19.69 -4.60 12.17
N TYR A 76 19.05 -3.46 12.47
CA TYR A 76 19.57 -2.48 13.43
C TYR A 76 19.71 -3.13 14.82
N ALA A 77 18.66 -3.73 15.38
CA ALA A 77 18.73 -4.37 16.69
C ALA A 77 19.74 -5.53 16.75
N LYS A 78 19.95 -6.27 15.66
CA LYS A 78 21.01 -7.29 15.57
C LYS A 78 22.41 -6.70 15.72
N LYS A 79 22.65 -5.48 15.23
CA LYS A 79 23.94 -4.76 15.34
C LYS A 79 24.06 -4.01 16.67
N HIS A 80 22.95 -3.47 17.19
CA HIS A 80 22.87 -2.68 18.40
C HIS A 80 22.17 -3.49 19.51
N LYS A 81 22.95 -4.28 20.26
CA LYS A 81 22.41 -5.31 21.18
C LYS A 81 21.52 -4.78 22.31
N ASP A 82 21.62 -3.49 22.64
CA ASP A 82 20.74 -2.81 23.60
C ASP A 82 19.59 -2.11 22.82
N THR A 83 18.75 -2.91 22.16
CA THR A 83 17.63 -2.40 21.36
C THR A 83 16.47 -3.38 21.42
N LEU A 84 15.27 -2.87 21.72
CA LEU A 84 14.01 -3.59 21.65
C LEU A 84 13.23 -3.11 20.43
N VAL A 85 12.76 -4.05 19.61
CA VAL A 85 11.84 -3.78 18.50
C VAL A 85 10.50 -4.41 18.84
N VAL A 86 9.43 -3.61 18.75
CA VAL A 86 8.05 -4.06 18.92
C VAL A 86 7.29 -3.71 17.63
N ALA A 87 6.64 -4.71 17.04
CA ALA A 87 5.73 -4.52 15.92
C ALA A 87 4.33 -4.98 16.34
N THR A 88 3.33 -4.17 16.04
CA THR A 88 1.93 -4.45 16.33
C THR A 88 1.03 -3.70 15.36
N ALA A 89 -0.25 -4.03 15.38
CA ALA A 89 -1.30 -3.25 14.72
C ALA A 89 -2.13 -2.55 15.80
N ASP A 90 -2.64 -1.37 15.48
CA ASP A 90 -3.61 -0.65 16.31
C ASP A 90 -5.00 -1.28 16.22
N HIS A 91 -5.41 -1.72 15.03
CA HIS A 91 -6.62 -2.51 14.78
C HIS A 91 -6.54 -3.30 13.46
N SER A 92 -7.64 -3.97 13.11
CA SER A 92 -7.86 -4.59 11.79
C SER A 92 -8.85 -3.75 10.98
N THR A 93 -8.82 -3.86 9.64
CA THR A 93 -9.63 -3.05 8.73
C THR A 93 -10.09 -3.89 7.52
N GLY A 94 -11.29 -3.59 7.01
CA GLY A 94 -11.83 -4.19 5.78
C GLY A 94 -12.35 -5.62 5.90
N GLY A 95 -12.06 -6.33 7.01
CA GLY A 95 -12.45 -7.73 7.17
C GLY A 95 -11.79 -8.63 6.13
N LEU A 96 -10.53 -8.35 5.81
CA LEU A 96 -9.76 -9.07 4.79
C LEU A 96 -9.73 -10.58 5.08
N THR A 97 -10.05 -11.39 4.08
CA THR A 97 -9.98 -12.85 4.14
C THR A 97 -9.03 -13.40 3.08
N ILE A 98 -8.35 -14.50 3.43
CA ILE A 98 -7.59 -15.31 2.48
C ILE A 98 -8.54 -16.40 1.96
N GLY A 99 -9.10 -16.14 0.78
CA GLY A 99 -10.18 -16.94 0.20
C GLY A 99 -11.55 -16.33 0.47
N LYS A 100 -12.51 -16.65 -0.39
CA LYS A 100 -13.89 -16.16 -0.32
C LYS A 100 -14.85 -17.24 -0.82
N ASP A 101 -16.08 -17.21 -0.29
CA ASP A 101 -17.16 -18.13 -0.62
C ASP A 101 -16.81 -19.59 -0.24
N LYS A 102 -17.21 -20.59 -1.04
CA LYS A 102 -16.99 -22.02 -0.74
C LYS A 102 -15.64 -22.55 -1.25
N GLY A 103 -14.80 -21.70 -1.83
CA GLY A 103 -13.51 -22.11 -2.37
C GLY A 103 -12.45 -22.14 -1.27
N TYR A 104 -11.78 -23.28 -1.10
CA TYR A 104 -10.54 -23.38 -0.30
C TYR A 104 -9.32 -22.92 -1.11
N GLU A 105 -9.43 -21.76 -1.76
CA GLU A 105 -8.43 -21.24 -2.68
C GLU A 105 -8.15 -19.77 -2.39
N TRP A 106 -6.87 -19.42 -2.41
CA TRP A 106 -6.40 -18.05 -2.57
C TRP A 106 -5.38 -18.03 -3.71
N ASN A 107 -5.67 -17.25 -4.75
CA ASN A 107 -4.78 -17.08 -5.89
C ASN A 107 -4.06 -15.72 -5.80
N PRO A 108 -2.79 -15.68 -5.39
CA PRO A 108 -2.03 -14.43 -5.26
C PRO A 108 -1.43 -13.96 -6.58
N GLN A 109 -1.48 -14.76 -7.66
CA GLN A 109 -0.80 -14.42 -8.92
C GLN A 109 -1.32 -13.12 -9.55
N PRO A 110 -2.65 -12.86 -9.62
CA PRO A 110 -3.14 -11.57 -10.11
C PRO A 110 -2.61 -10.40 -9.29
N ILE A 111 -2.52 -10.53 -7.96
CA ILE A 111 -2.03 -9.46 -7.08
C ILE A 111 -0.57 -9.11 -7.40
N LYS A 112 0.28 -10.12 -7.63
CA LYS A 112 1.69 -9.94 -8.02
C LYS A 112 1.87 -9.28 -9.39
N SER A 113 0.89 -9.43 -10.28
CA SER A 113 0.94 -8.84 -11.62
C SER A 113 0.51 -7.37 -11.66
N MET A 114 -0.20 -6.89 -10.64
CA MET A 114 -0.71 -5.52 -10.57
C MET A 114 0.41 -4.48 -10.55
N LYS A 115 0.12 -3.32 -11.14
CA LYS A 115 1.04 -2.20 -11.37
C LYS A 115 0.61 -0.90 -10.71
N HIS A 116 -0.67 -0.76 -10.41
CA HIS A 116 -1.23 0.43 -9.80
C HIS A 116 -2.35 0.08 -8.82
N SER A 117 -2.56 0.94 -7.81
CA SER A 117 -3.68 0.78 -6.88
C SER A 117 -5.03 1.06 -7.53
N GLY A 118 -6.10 0.55 -6.92
CA GLY A 118 -7.48 0.90 -7.28
C GLY A 118 -7.76 2.39 -7.13
N SER A 119 -7.12 3.05 -6.17
CA SER A 119 -7.23 4.51 -5.97
C SER A 119 -6.62 5.28 -7.15
N TYR A 120 -5.43 4.89 -7.60
CA TYR A 120 -4.79 5.48 -8.79
C TYR A 120 -5.66 5.31 -10.04
N MET A 121 -6.15 4.09 -10.28
CA MET A 121 -7.02 3.82 -11.43
C MET A 121 -8.31 4.64 -11.37
N THR A 122 -8.90 4.78 -10.18
CA THR A 122 -10.11 5.59 -9.98
C THR A 122 -9.86 7.07 -10.28
N GLU A 123 -8.74 7.62 -9.81
CA GLU A 123 -8.37 9.02 -10.09
C GLU A 123 -8.16 9.26 -11.59
N LYS A 124 -7.50 8.33 -12.28
CA LYS A 124 -7.26 8.37 -13.73
C LYS A 124 -8.56 8.39 -14.52
N MET A 125 -9.49 7.49 -14.18
CA MET A 125 -10.82 7.45 -14.80
C MET A 125 -11.64 8.71 -14.50
N ALA A 126 -11.53 9.27 -13.28
CA ALA A 126 -12.20 10.53 -12.92
C ALA A 126 -11.71 11.72 -13.74
N LYS A 127 -10.42 11.72 -14.13
CA LYS A 127 -9.81 12.71 -15.06
C LYS A 127 -10.20 12.49 -16.53
N GLY A 128 -10.99 11.46 -16.82
CA GLY A 128 -11.52 11.19 -18.16
C GLY A 128 -10.69 10.22 -18.99
N GLU A 129 -9.67 9.57 -18.41
CA GLU A 129 -8.94 8.51 -19.10
C GLU A 129 -9.85 7.28 -19.34
N ASP A 130 -9.55 6.51 -20.39
CA ASP A 130 -10.38 5.37 -20.79
C ASP A 130 -10.36 4.26 -19.73
N PRO A 131 -11.52 3.84 -19.18
CA PRO A 131 -11.58 2.84 -18.11
C PRO A 131 -10.96 1.50 -18.46
N GLU A 132 -11.10 1.05 -19.71
CA GLU A 132 -10.62 -0.26 -20.12
C GLU A 132 -9.10 -0.27 -20.24
N LYS A 133 -8.53 0.79 -20.82
CA LYS A 133 -7.10 1.02 -20.82
C LYS A 133 -6.53 1.09 -19.41
N VAL A 134 -7.09 1.96 -18.56
CA VAL A 134 -6.59 2.20 -17.20
C VAL A 134 -6.62 0.93 -16.35
N ILE A 135 -7.70 0.15 -16.42
CA ILE A 135 -7.86 -1.07 -15.62
C ILE A 135 -6.92 -2.17 -16.11
N ASN A 136 -6.82 -2.40 -17.42
CA ASN A 136 -5.97 -3.45 -17.95
C ASN A 136 -4.48 -3.14 -17.70
N GLU A 137 -4.07 -1.88 -17.86
CA GLU A 137 -2.70 -1.44 -17.55
C GLU A 137 -2.41 -1.47 -16.05
N GLY A 138 -3.37 -1.07 -15.21
CA GLY A 138 -3.22 -1.04 -13.76
C GLY A 138 -3.18 -2.42 -13.12
N TYR A 139 -4.03 -3.35 -13.55
CA TYR A 139 -4.05 -4.70 -13.02
C TYR A 139 -3.02 -5.64 -13.66
N GLY A 140 -2.60 -5.36 -14.89
CA GLY A 140 -1.64 -6.22 -15.60
C GLY A 140 -2.19 -7.61 -15.98
N PHE A 141 -3.51 -7.78 -15.98
CA PHE A 141 -4.21 -8.94 -16.51
C PHE A 141 -5.52 -8.53 -17.18
N GLU A 142 -6.06 -9.41 -18.03
CA GLU A 142 -7.30 -9.15 -18.77
C GLU A 142 -8.50 -9.11 -17.82
N PHE A 143 -9.16 -7.95 -17.77
CA PHE A 143 -10.37 -7.77 -16.98
C PHE A 143 -11.59 -8.30 -17.74
N SER A 144 -12.46 -9.05 -17.05
CA SER A 144 -13.67 -9.62 -17.67
C SER A 144 -14.53 -8.54 -18.32
N GLN A 145 -14.98 -8.79 -19.55
CA GLN A 145 -15.86 -7.89 -20.29
C GLN A 145 -17.18 -7.61 -19.54
N ASP A 146 -17.69 -8.56 -18.77
CA ASP A 146 -18.91 -8.36 -17.99
C ASP A 146 -18.70 -7.45 -16.79
N ASP A 147 -17.54 -7.55 -16.13
CA ASP A 147 -17.19 -6.63 -15.05
C ASP A 147 -16.85 -5.24 -15.61
N MET A 148 -16.20 -5.18 -16.78
CA MET A 148 -15.92 -3.91 -17.46
C MET A 148 -17.22 -3.15 -17.79
N LYS A 149 -18.27 -3.85 -18.24
CA LYS A 149 -19.60 -3.25 -18.43
C LYS A 149 -20.16 -2.65 -17.13
N LYS A 150 -20.02 -3.34 -15.99
CA LYS A 150 -20.46 -2.83 -14.68
C LYS A 150 -19.70 -1.57 -14.29
N VAL A 151 -18.38 -1.55 -14.47
CA VAL A 151 -17.54 -0.38 -14.23
C VAL A 151 -17.97 0.80 -15.10
N LYS A 152 -18.05 0.61 -16.43
CA LYS A 152 -18.47 1.64 -17.40
C LYS A 152 -19.86 2.19 -17.06
N LYS A 153 -20.80 1.34 -16.62
CA LYS A 153 -22.12 1.77 -16.15
C LYS A 153 -22.02 2.67 -14.91
N ARG A 154 -21.19 2.32 -13.94
CA ARG A 154 -21.05 3.10 -12.69
C ARG A 154 -20.39 4.46 -12.93
N ILE A 155 -19.40 4.54 -13.81
CA ILE A 155 -18.72 5.79 -14.18
C ILE A 155 -19.72 6.78 -14.81
N LYS A 156 -20.61 6.31 -15.69
CA LYS A 156 -21.66 7.16 -16.28
C LYS A 156 -22.59 7.75 -15.23
N VAL A 157 -22.97 6.96 -14.22
CA VAL A 157 -23.81 7.44 -13.11
C VAL A 157 -23.09 8.50 -12.28
N ALA A 158 -21.80 8.29 -11.98
CA ALA A 158 -21.01 9.21 -11.18
C ALA A 158 -20.74 10.57 -11.87
N LYS A 159 -20.82 10.65 -13.21
CA LYS A 159 -20.71 11.90 -13.97
C LYS A 159 -22.00 12.72 -14.04
N ILE A 160 -23.13 12.16 -13.59
CA ILE A 160 -24.46 12.81 -13.62
C ILE A 160 -24.81 13.46 -12.27
N THR A 161 -24.04 13.16 -11.22
CA THR A 161 -24.11 13.76 -9.88
C THR A 161 -22.97 14.74 -9.66
#